data_AF-A0A7J6VHS6-F1
#
_entry.id   AF-A0A7J6VHS6-F1
#
_cell.length_a   1.000
_cell.length_b   1.000
_cell.length_c   1.000
_cell.angle_alpha   90.00
_cell.angle_beta   90.00
_cell.angle_gamma   90.00
#
_symmetry.space_group_name_H-M   'P 1'
#
loop_
_entity.id
_entity.type
_entity.pdbx_description
1 polymer ?
#
loop_
_entity_poly.entity_id
_entity_poly.type
_entity_poly.pdbx_seq_one_letter_code
_entity_poly.pdbx_strand_id
1 'polypeptide(L)'
;MRRDKVAATLDRDKKENMDELAKEKLMSPSLGRINNPNPLRRKSKQNWRFMQKYYHKGAFFQSYTDVGTDDIYDRDFSAPTGDDKMNRTLLPKVMQLKHFGRIGMQDQMDPSSE
;
A
#
# COMPACT_ATOMS: atom_id res chain seq x y z
N MET A 1 -9.23 21.54 37.84
CA MET A 1 -8.75 20.48 38.75
C MET A 1 -9.68 19.27 38.92
N ARG A 2 -11.02 19.36 38.93
CA ARG A 2 -11.88 18.15 39.05
C ARG A 2 -12.12 17.41 37.73
N ARG A 3 -12.04 18.09 36.57
CA ARG A 3 -12.22 17.48 35.24
C ARG A 3 -11.02 16.64 34.80
N ASP A 4 -9.82 17.08 35.19
CA ASP A 4 -8.56 16.46 34.81
C ASP A 4 -8.39 15.06 35.44
N LYS A 5 -8.91 14.88 36.66
CA LYS A 5 -8.91 13.60 37.37
C LYS A 5 -9.90 12.59 36.77
N VAL A 6 -11.07 13.07 36.31
CA VAL A 6 -12.10 12.24 35.68
C VAL A 6 -11.65 11.76 34.29
N ALA A 7 -10.94 12.60 33.54
CA ALA A 7 -10.34 12.19 32.27
C ALA A 7 -9.27 11.11 32.47
N ALA A 8 -8.44 11.24 33.50
CA ALA A 8 -7.41 10.26 33.82
C ALA A 8 -7.98 8.91 34.29
N THR A 9 -9.09 8.90 35.04
CA THR A 9 -9.77 7.65 35.42
C THR A 9 -10.42 6.99 34.20
N LEU A 10 -11.09 7.76 33.34
CA LEU A 10 -11.71 7.23 32.12
C LEU A 10 -10.68 6.63 31.15
N ASP A 11 -9.52 7.25 31.01
CA ASP A 11 -8.46 6.72 30.14
C ASP A 11 -7.76 5.48 30.74
N ARG A 12 -7.74 5.37 32.07
CA ARG A 12 -7.29 4.16 32.76
C ARG A 12 -8.30 3.03 32.59
N ASP A 13 -9.57 3.29 32.82
CA ASP A 13 -10.66 2.30 32.68
C ASP A 13 -10.76 1.79 31.24
N LYS A 14 -10.56 2.66 30.25
CA LYS A 14 -10.46 2.26 28.83
C LYS A 14 -9.28 1.34 28.56
N LYS A 15 -8.11 1.60 29.16
CA LYS A 15 -6.92 0.74 28.98
C LYS A 15 -7.12 -0.62 29.63
N GLU A 16 -7.66 -0.65 30.85
CA GLU A 16 -7.94 -1.90 31.57
C GLU A 16 -8.95 -2.77 30.80
N ASN A 17 -10.01 -2.18 30.24
CA ASN A 17 -10.98 -2.90 29.40
C ASN A 17 -10.39 -3.40 28.07
N MET A 18 -9.50 -2.61 27.45
CA MET A 18 -8.76 -3.04 26.25
C MET A 18 -7.79 -4.19 26.53
N ASP A 19 -7.12 -4.16 27.69
CA ASP A 19 -6.19 -5.21 28.13
C ASP A 19 -6.94 -6.51 28.48
N GLU A 20 -8.12 -6.42 29.11
CA GLU A 20 -9.01 -7.56 29.37
C GLU A 20 -9.50 -8.20 28.07
N LEU A 21 -9.98 -7.39 27.12
CA LEU A 21 -10.39 -7.85 25.79
C LEU A 21 -9.24 -8.50 25.01
N ALA A 22 -8.03 -7.96 25.13
CA ALA A 22 -6.83 -8.54 24.53
C ALA A 22 -6.46 -9.88 25.18
N LYS A 23 -6.58 -9.99 26.51
CA LYS A 23 -6.31 -11.21 27.28
C LYS A 23 -7.33 -12.31 26.98
N GLU A 24 -8.61 -11.97 26.84
CA GLU A 24 -9.68 -12.89 26.42
C GLU A 24 -9.41 -13.43 25.01
N LYS A 25 -8.98 -12.56 24.09
CA LYS A 25 -8.62 -12.91 22.71
C LYS A 25 -7.39 -13.82 22.62
N LEU A 26 -6.46 -13.72 23.57
CA LEU A 26 -5.28 -14.60 23.68
C LEU A 26 -5.61 -15.94 24.35
N MET A 27 -6.54 -15.97 25.32
CA MET A 27 -6.99 -17.19 26.01
C MET A 27 -7.85 -18.10 25.10
N SER A 28 -8.43 -17.55 24.02
CA SER A 28 -9.20 -18.30 23.01
C SER A 28 -8.57 -18.28 21.60
N PRO A 29 -7.39 -18.90 21.37
CA PRO A 29 -6.69 -18.86 20.08
C PRO A 29 -7.47 -19.47 18.90
N SER A 30 -8.46 -20.34 19.17
CA SER A 30 -9.24 -21.03 18.14
C SER A 30 -10.29 -20.12 17.49
N LEU A 31 -10.87 -19.17 18.23
CA LEU A 31 -11.90 -18.26 17.70
C LEU A 31 -11.30 -17.04 16.99
N GLY A 32 -10.16 -16.52 17.49
CA GLY A 32 -9.50 -15.33 16.93
C GLY A 32 -8.85 -15.54 15.56
N ARG A 33 -8.51 -16.78 15.19
CA ARG A 33 -7.95 -17.10 13.86
C ARG A 33 -8.99 -17.39 12.80
N ILE A 34 -10.16 -17.91 13.18
CA ILE A 34 -11.21 -18.33 12.23
C ILE A 34 -12.04 -17.11 11.78
N ASN A 35 -12.25 -16.13 12.66
CA ASN A 35 -13.20 -15.03 12.43
C ASN A 35 -12.55 -13.64 12.28
N ASN A 36 -11.28 -13.56 11.89
CA ASN A 36 -10.72 -12.31 11.37
C ASN A 36 -10.60 -12.39 9.85
N PRO A 37 -11.71 -12.20 9.09
CA PRO A 37 -11.60 -11.90 7.69
C PRO A 37 -11.02 -10.49 7.60
N ASN A 38 -9.71 -10.33 7.78
CA ASN A 38 -9.06 -9.04 7.61
C ASN A 38 -9.52 -8.51 6.24
N PRO A 39 -10.36 -7.46 6.19
CA PRO A 39 -10.98 -7.03 4.94
C PRO A 39 -9.92 -6.57 3.94
N LEU A 40 -8.72 -6.21 4.42
CA LEU A 40 -7.56 -5.87 3.61
C LEU A 40 -6.95 -7.08 2.87
N ARG A 41 -7.18 -8.32 3.33
CA ARG A 41 -6.69 -9.54 2.68
C ARG A 41 -7.55 -10.02 1.51
N ARG A 42 -8.73 -9.43 1.30
CA ARG A 42 -9.60 -9.74 0.15
C ARG A 42 -9.28 -8.96 -1.11
N LYS A 43 -8.23 -8.11 -1.10
CA LYS A 43 -7.69 -7.58 -2.35
C LYS A 43 -7.06 -8.75 -3.09
N SER A 44 -7.67 -9.14 -4.21
CA SER A 44 -7.13 -10.15 -5.11
C SER A 44 -5.65 -9.87 -5.33
N LYS A 45 -4.78 -10.87 -5.11
CA LYS A 45 -3.34 -10.72 -5.38
C LYS A 45 -3.17 -10.25 -6.81
N GLN A 46 -2.64 -9.04 -6.99
CA GLN A 46 -2.45 -8.47 -8.31
C GLN A 46 -1.31 -9.20 -9.02
N ASN A 47 -1.61 -9.77 -10.18
CA ASN A 47 -0.67 -10.54 -10.98
C ASN A 47 0.17 -9.58 -11.83
N TRP A 48 1.32 -9.16 -11.31
CA TRP A 48 2.25 -8.29 -12.04
C TRP A 48 3.05 -9.06 -13.08
N ARG A 49 3.39 -8.38 -14.17
CA ARG A 49 4.21 -8.93 -15.24
C ARG A 49 5.70 -8.84 -14.91
N PHE A 50 6.50 -9.67 -15.58
CA PHE A 50 7.96 -9.66 -15.43
C PHE A 50 8.53 -8.27 -15.77
N MET A 51 9.31 -7.70 -14.84
CA MET A 51 9.90 -6.35 -14.90
C MET A 51 8.91 -5.17 -14.93
N GLN A 52 7.64 -5.40 -14.62
CA GLN A 52 6.67 -4.31 -14.50
C GLN A 52 7.06 -3.35 -13.37
N LYS A 53 6.94 -2.05 -13.61
CA LYS A 53 7.22 -1.03 -12.60
C LYS A 53 6.06 -0.94 -11.60
N TYR A 54 6.40 -0.95 -10.31
CA TYR A 54 5.43 -0.71 -9.27
C TYR A 54 5.10 0.78 -9.19
N TYR A 55 3.81 1.11 -9.30
CA TYR A 55 3.31 2.44 -8.99
C TYR A 55 3.11 2.57 -7.48
N HIS A 56 3.77 3.55 -6.88
CA HIS A 56 3.55 3.95 -5.49
C HIS A 56 2.80 5.27 -5.48
N LYS A 57 1.68 5.35 -4.74
CA LYS A 57 0.81 6.53 -4.68
C LYS A 57 1.55 7.79 -4.19
N GLY A 58 2.60 7.62 -3.39
CA GLY A 58 3.40 8.72 -2.85
C GLY A 58 2.90 9.21 -1.49
N ALA A 59 3.73 9.99 -0.80
CA ALA A 59 3.42 10.53 0.53
C ALA A 59 2.39 11.67 0.49
N PHE A 60 2.28 12.36 -0.65
CA PHE A 60 1.35 13.47 -0.86
C PHE A 60 0.02 13.02 -1.49
N PHE A 61 -0.24 11.71 -1.53
CA PHE A 61 -1.50 11.19 -2.05
C PHE A 61 -2.65 11.56 -1.12
N GLN A 62 -3.57 12.38 -1.63
CA GLN A 62 -4.81 12.70 -0.94
C GLN A 62 -5.78 11.56 -1.15
N SER A 63 -6.32 11.01 -0.06
CA SER A 63 -7.24 9.89 -0.14
C SER A 63 -8.69 10.38 -0.20
N TYR A 64 -9.61 9.46 -0.49
CA TYR A 64 -11.05 9.72 -0.54
C TYR A 64 -11.59 10.48 0.69
N THR A 65 -10.93 10.36 1.85
CA THR A 65 -11.33 11.05 3.09
C THR A 65 -11.09 12.56 3.07
N ASP A 66 -10.18 13.06 2.22
CA ASP A 66 -9.60 14.40 2.38
C ASP A 66 -10.12 15.41 1.35
N VAL A 67 -10.51 14.96 0.15
CA VAL A 67 -10.78 15.85 -0.99
C VAL A 67 -12.05 15.54 -1.81
N GLY A 68 -12.94 14.70 -1.27
CA GLY A 68 -14.23 14.40 -1.90
C GLY A 68 -14.24 13.14 -2.76
N THR A 69 -15.43 12.81 -3.26
CA THR A 69 -15.75 11.53 -3.90
C THR A 69 -15.37 11.54 -5.38
N ASP A 70 -14.08 11.43 -5.67
CA ASP A 70 -13.61 11.32 -7.05
C ASP A 70 -13.32 9.85 -7.42
N ASP A 71 -13.93 9.37 -8.50
CA ASP A 71 -13.84 7.98 -8.98
C ASP A 71 -12.41 7.58 -9.41
N ILE A 72 -11.50 8.56 -9.45
CA ILE A 72 -10.09 8.38 -9.80
C ILE A 72 -9.35 7.50 -8.77
N TYR A 73 -9.74 7.57 -7.50
CA TYR A 73 -9.02 6.89 -6.40
C TYR A 73 -9.24 5.39 -6.33
N ASP A 74 -10.32 4.91 -6.93
CA ASP A 74 -10.72 3.49 -6.96
C ASP A 74 -10.21 2.75 -8.20
N ARG A 75 -9.48 3.45 -9.08
CA ARG A 75 -8.90 2.86 -10.28
C ARG A 75 -7.87 1.79 -9.96
N ASP A 76 -7.69 0.85 -10.88
CA ASP A 76 -6.64 -0.14 -10.79
C ASP A 76 -5.27 0.45 -11.17
N PHE A 77 -4.43 0.68 -10.17
CA PHE A 77 -3.05 1.17 -10.34
C PHE A 77 -2.03 0.06 -10.58
N SER A 78 -2.45 -1.21 -10.61
CA SER A 78 -1.58 -2.36 -10.84
C SER A 78 -1.47 -2.77 -12.31
N ALA A 79 -2.20 -2.10 -13.19
CA ALA A 79 -2.21 -2.41 -14.61
C ALA A 79 -0.86 -2.10 -15.30
N PRO A 80 -0.43 -2.92 -16.27
CA PRO A 80 0.79 -2.67 -17.02
C PRO A 80 0.68 -1.37 -17.82
N THR A 81 1.66 -0.47 -17.65
CA THR A 81 1.66 0.86 -18.26
C THR A 81 2.80 1.00 -19.27
N GLY A 82 2.56 1.71 -20.38
CA GLY A 82 3.57 2.01 -21.41
C GLY A 82 4.38 0.80 -21.86
N ASP A 83 5.69 0.83 -21.59
CA ASP A 83 6.69 -0.19 -21.96
C ASP A 83 6.46 -1.56 -21.30
N ASP A 84 5.65 -1.64 -20.24
CA ASP A 84 5.35 -2.89 -19.54
C ASP A 84 4.24 -3.70 -20.24
N LYS A 85 3.68 -3.18 -21.34
CA LYS A 85 2.74 -3.91 -22.22
C LYS A 85 3.46 -4.94 -23.11
N MET A 86 4.75 -4.79 -23.34
CA MET A 86 5.54 -5.77 -24.11
C MET A 86 5.93 -6.98 -23.27
N ASN A 87 5.92 -8.18 -23.88
CA ASN A 87 6.31 -9.39 -23.16
C ASN A 87 7.83 -9.54 -23.06
N ARG A 88 8.41 -9.06 -21.95
CA ARG A 88 9.86 -9.04 -21.72
C ARG A 88 10.47 -10.41 -21.42
N THR A 89 9.68 -11.45 -21.22
CA THR A 89 10.20 -12.80 -20.99
C THR A 89 10.81 -13.42 -22.25
N LEU A 90 10.42 -12.95 -23.43
CA LEU A 90 10.94 -13.41 -24.72
C LEU A 90 12.30 -12.78 -25.07
N LEU A 91 12.75 -11.79 -24.30
CA LEU A 91 14.02 -11.12 -24.54
C LEU A 91 15.21 -12.04 -24.20
N PRO A 92 16.35 -11.90 -24.89
CA PRO A 92 17.60 -12.55 -24.51
C PRO A 92 17.97 -12.24 -23.05
N LYS A 93 18.59 -13.21 -22.36
CA LYS A 93 18.83 -13.14 -20.91
C LYS A 93 19.51 -11.84 -20.45
N VAL A 94 20.44 -11.32 -21.26
CA VAL A 94 21.19 -10.09 -20.96
C VAL A 94 20.27 -8.85 -20.97
N MET A 95 19.28 -8.82 -21.85
CA MET A 95 18.31 -7.71 -21.96
C MET A 95 17.19 -7.79 -20.90
N GLN A 96 17.08 -8.90 -20.15
CA GLN A 96 16.14 -9.03 -19.03
C GLN A 96 16.60 -8.27 -17.77
N LEU A 97 17.70 -7.53 -17.85
CA LEU A 97 18.17 -6.65 -16.79
C LEU A 97 17.38 -5.33 -16.79
N LYS A 98 16.97 -4.91 -15.59
CA LYS A 98 16.28 -3.64 -15.37
C LYS A 98 17.31 -2.54 -15.66
N HIS A 99 17.21 -1.89 -16.83
CA HIS A 99 18.16 -0.89 -17.35
C HIS A 99 19.38 -1.42 -18.13
N PHE A 100 19.25 -2.55 -18.84
CA PHE A 100 20.27 -2.96 -19.82
C PHE A 100 20.58 -1.83 -20.82
N GLY A 101 21.86 -1.50 -21.00
CA GLY A 101 22.33 -0.50 -21.96
C GLY A 101 22.16 0.98 -21.56
N ARG A 102 21.66 1.28 -20.35
CA ARG A 102 21.43 2.68 -19.90
C ARG A 102 22.43 3.21 -18.88
N ILE A 103 23.38 2.40 -18.42
CA ILE A 103 24.46 2.88 -17.55
C ILE A 103 25.45 3.69 -18.41
N GLY A 104 25.35 5.02 -18.39
CA GLY A 104 26.28 5.94 -19.06
C GLY A 104 25.69 6.84 -20.14
N MET A 105 24.42 6.66 -20.53
CA MET A 105 23.71 7.59 -21.41
C MET A 105 23.10 8.68 -20.53
N GLN A 106 23.88 9.71 -20.20
CA GLN A 106 23.35 10.91 -19.56
C GLN A 106 22.43 11.61 -20.56
N ASP A 107 21.15 11.68 -20.22
CA ASP A 107 20.11 12.37 -20.98
C ASP A 107 20.64 13.74 -21.42
N GLN A 108 20.98 13.87 -22.70
CA GLN A 108 21.08 15.18 -23.32
C GLN A 108 19.63 15.69 -23.40
N MET A 109 19.24 16.46 -22.39
CA MET A 109 18.05 17.30 -22.48
C MET A 109 18.29 18.25 -23.65
N ASP A 110 17.54 18.07 -24.74
CA ASP A 110 17.52 19.04 -25.84
C ASP A 110 16.98 20.38 -25.29
N PRO A 111 17.79 21.45 -25.23
CA PRO A 111 17.36 22.73 -24.66
C PRO A 111 16.44 23.55 -25.58
N SER A 112 15.75 22.90 -26.53
CA SER A 112 15.05 23.57 -27.63
C SER A 112 13.52 23.44 -27.59
N SER A 113 12.94 23.20 -26.41
CA SER A 113 11.48 23.29 -26.22
C SER A 113 11.11 24.36 -25.19
N GLU A 114 11.30 25.62 -25.56
CA GLU A 114 10.47 26.76 -25.12
C GLU A 114 9.83 27.41 -26.34
#